data_AF-A0A4Q5BDE1-F1
#
_entry.id   AF-A0A4Q5BDE1-F1
#
_cell.length_a   1.000
_cell.length_b   1.000
_cell.length_c   1.000
_cell.angle_alpha   90.00
_cell.angle_beta   90.00
_cell.angle_gamma   90.00
#
_symmetry.space_group_name_H-M   'P 1'
#
loop_
_entity.id
_entity.type
_entity.pdbx_description
1 polymer ?
#
loop_
_entity_poly.entity_id
_entity_poly.type
_entity_poly.pdbx_seq_one_letter_code
_entity_poly.pdbx_strand_id
1 'polypeptide(L)'
;MVNDLMTAINQLAPYVAPAMEKHHIDPYQGMLEVGEPYLALDWLLGSATLPEVHIPNDVLTYAINCLDDEDKEEYEPLLKTHK
;
A
#
# COMPACT_ATOMS: atom_id res chain seq x y z
N MET A 1 0.39 7.43 14.59
CA MET A 1 1.30 6.40 14.07
C MET A 1 0.57 5.08 13.80
N VAL A 2 0.19 4.23 14.78
CA VAL A 2 -0.54 2.97 14.45
C VAL A 2 -1.93 3.21 13.84
N ASN A 3 -2.65 4.22 14.32
CA ASN A 3 -3.97 4.58 13.77
C ASN A 3 -3.90 5.10 12.32
N ASP A 4 -2.80 5.73 11.94
CA ASP A 4 -2.61 6.28 10.59
C ASP A 4 -2.25 5.16 9.60
N LEU A 5 -1.40 4.21 10.00
CA LEU A 5 -1.08 3.01 9.21
C LEU A 5 -2.32 2.18 8.91
N MET A 6 -3.14 1.88 9.93
CA MET A 6 -4.37 1.11 9.70
C MET A 6 -5.37 1.87 8.81
N THR A 7 -5.42 3.19 8.91
CA THR A 7 -6.26 4.01 8.03
C THR A 7 -5.75 3.96 6.59
N ALA A 8 -4.43 4.08 6.38
CA ALA A 8 -3.83 3.98 5.06
C ALA A 8 -4.07 2.61 4.42
N ILE A 9 -3.87 1.52 5.16
CA ILE A 9 -4.13 0.14 4.73
C ILE A 9 -5.59 -0.02 4.31
N ASN A 10 -6.54 0.42 5.14
CA ASN A 10 -7.97 0.30 4.85
C ASN A 10 -8.40 1.12 3.62
N GLN A 11 -7.74 2.24 3.34
CA GLN A 11 -8.01 3.05 2.15
C GLN A 11 -7.36 2.47 0.89
N LEU A 12 -6.16 1.90 1.00
CA LEU A 12 -5.38 1.38 -0.13
C LEU A 12 -5.83 -0.02 -0.56
N ALA A 13 -6.14 -0.89 0.40
CA ALA A 13 -6.44 -2.30 0.16
C ALA A 13 -7.55 -2.57 -0.87
N PRO A 14 -8.67 -1.82 -0.94
CA PRO A 14 -9.72 -2.05 -1.94
C PRO A 14 -9.23 -1.94 -3.40
N TYR A 15 -8.16 -1.19 -3.65
CA TYR A 15 -7.59 -1.00 -4.98
C TYR A 15 -6.55 -2.06 -5.33
N VAL A 16 -5.82 -2.56 -4.34
CA VAL A 16 -4.63 -3.42 -4.54
C VAL A 16 -4.96 -4.90 -4.31
N ALA A 17 -5.73 -5.23 -3.27
CA ALA A 17 -5.99 -6.61 -2.87
C ALA A 17 -6.61 -7.49 -4.00
N PRO A 18 -7.54 -6.98 -4.83
CA PRO A 18 -8.05 -7.78 -5.95
C PRO A 18 -6.98 -8.13 -6.99
N ALA A 19 -6.02 -7.22 -7.24
CA ALA A 19 -4.91 -7.47 -8.16
C ALA A 19 -3.93 -8.48 -7.57
N MET A 20 -3.63 -8.39 -6.26
CA MET A 20 -2.81 -9.38 -5.56
C MET A 20 -3.40 -10.78 -5.67
N GLU A 21 -4.71 -10.94 -5.42
CA GLU A 21 -5.40 -12.23 -5.54
C GLU A 21 -5.31 -12.79 -6.96
N LYS A 22 -5.57 -11.96 -7.97
CA LYS A 22 -5.48 -12.35 -9.39
C LYS A 22 -4.06 -12.79 -9.78
N HIS A 23 -3.04 -12.19 -9.19
CA HIS A 23 -1.64 -12.52 -9.43
C HIS A 23 -1.09 -13.61 -8.49
N HIS A 24 -1.92 -14.20 -7.63
CA HIS A 24 -1.52 -15.15 -6.60
C HIS A 24 -0.38 -14.65 -5.70
N ILE A 25 -0.39 -13.34 -5.40
CA ILE A 25 0.53 -12.72 -4.46
C ILE A 25 0.03 -12.96 -3.04
N ASP A 26 0.95 -13.25 -2.12
CA ASP A 26 0.60 -13.51 -0.72
C ASP A 26 -0.15 -12.33 -0.09
N PRO A 27 -1.24 -12.59 0.65
CA PRO A 27 -2.08 -11.56 1.24
C PRO A 27 -1.38 -10.80 2.38
N TYR A 28 -1.62 -9.49 2.49
CA TYR A 28 -1.08 -8.63 3.55
C TYR A 28 -1.67 -8.91 4.93
N GLN A 29 -2.80 -9.62 5.02
CA GLN A 29 -3.54 -9.87 6.26
C GLN A 29 -2.71 -10.64 7.29
N GLY A 30 -1.81 -11.54 6.86
CA GLY A 30 -0.93 -12.28 7.78
C GLY A 30 -0.01 -11.37 8.59
N MET A 31 0.47 -10.27 7.99
CA MET A 31 1.29 -9.26 8.67
C MET A 31 0.45 -8.48 9.71
N LEU A 32 -0.82 -8.21 9.41
CA LEU A 32 -1.74 -7.58 10.37
C LEU A 32 -2.00 -8.46 11.59
N GLU A 33 -2.17 -9.78 11.38
CA GLU A 33 -2.44 -10.74 12.45
C GLU A 33 -1.28 -10.86 13.45
N VAL A 34 -0.03 -10.69 12.98
CA VAL A 34 1.17 -10.71 13.83
C VAL A 34 1.54 -9.32 14.40
N GLY A 35 0.73 -8.29 14.13
CA GLY A 35 0.94 -6.95 14.67
C GLY A 35 1.97 -6.11 13.90
N GLU A 36 2.15 -6.38 12.61
CA GLU A 36 3.08 -5.69 11.71
C GLU A 36 2.34 -4.86 10.65
N PRO A 37 1.61 -3.78 11.03
CA PRO A 37 0.87 -2.95 10.09
C PRO A 37 1.76 -2.15 9.14
N TYR A 38 3.01 -1.87 9.55
CA TYR A 38 3.98 -1.22 8.67
C TYR A 38 4.31 -2.09 7.47
N LEU A 39 4.68 -3.35 7.72
CA LEU A 39 4.99 -4.32 6.66
C LEU A 39 3.76 -4.62 5.80
N ALA A 40 2.56 -4.66 6.39
CA ALA A 40 1.33 -4.80 5.62
C ALA A 40 1.10 -3.64 4.63
N LEU A 41 1.41 -2.40 5.03
CA LEU A 41 1.31 -1.22 4.17
C LEU A 41 2.37 -1.23 3.08
N ASP A 42 3.61 -1.52 3.43
CA ASP A 42 4.74 -1.67 2.51
C ASP A 42 4.42 -2.72 1.43
N TRP A 43 3.89 -3.87 1.84
CA TRP A 43 3.49 -4.95 0.94
C TRP A 43 2.39 -4.54 -0.06
N LEU A 44 1.42 -3.74 0.41
CA LEU A 44 0.38 -3.17 -0.45
C LEU A 44 0.96 -2.15 -1.44
N LEU A 45 1.90 -1.30 -1.02
CA LEU A 45 2.53 -0.30 -1.88
C LEU A 45 3.43 -0.94 -2.95
N GLY A 46 4.20 -1.97 -2.61
CA GLY A 46 4.94 -2.76 -3.61
C GLY A 46 4.03 -3.39 -4.65
N SER A 47 2.87 -3.90 -4.21
CA SER A 47 1.85 -4.50 -5.07
C SER A 47 1.03 -3.46 -5.86
N ALA A 48 1.13 -2.17 -5.54
CA ALA A 48 0.48 -1.09 -6.28
C ALA A 48 1.10 -0.84 -7.67
N THR A 49 2.23 -1.48 -7.98
CA THR A 49 2.89 -1.44 -9.30
C THR A 49 2.19 -2.29 -10.37
N LEU A 50 1.20 -3.10 -10.00
CA LEU A 50 0.52 -4.02 -10.91
C LEU A 50 -0.32 -3.25 -11.97
N PRO A 51 -0.36 -3.71 -13.23
CA PRO A 51 -0.95 -2.95 -14.35
C PRO A 51 -2.44 -2.57 -14.20
N GLU A 52 -3.22 -3.40 -13.52
CA GLU A 52 -4.66 -3.19 -13.26
C GLU A 52 -4.98 -2.33 -12.04
N VAL A 53 -3.96 -1.97 -11.25
CA VAL A 53 -4.15 -1.17 -10.04
C VAL A 53 -4.30 0.30 -10.44
N HIS A 54 -5.43 0.88 -10.06
CA HIS A 54 -5.73 2.29 -10.26
C HIS A 54 -6.14 2.91 -8.93
N ILE A 55 -5.19 3.58 -8.28
CA ILE A 55 -5.38 4.20 -6.96
C ILE A 55 -5.53 5.72 -7.14
N PRO A 56 -6.53 6.36 -6.50
CA PRO A 56 -6.60 7.81 -6.43
C PRO A 56 -5.34 8.43 -5.82
N ASN A 57 -4.83 9.52 -6.42
CA ASN A 57 -3.57 10.13 -5.99
C ASN A 57 -3.58 10.58 -4.52
N ASP A 58 -4.72 11.01 -3.99
CA ASP A 58 -4.87 11.38 -2.58
C ASP A 58 -4.70 10.17 -1.63
N VAL A 59 -5.28 9.03 -1.99
CA VAL A 59 -5.11 7.76 -1.26
C VAL A 59 -3.66 7.29 -1.29
N LEU A 60 -3.03 7.31 -2.47
CA LEU A 60 -1.63 6.91 -2.63
C LEU A 60 -0.67 7.85 -1.89
N THR A 61 -0.91 9.17 -1.97
CA THR A 61 -0.13 10.17 -1.23
C THR A 61 -0.26 9.99 0.28
N TYR A 62 -1.47 9.73 0.76
CA TYR A 62 -1.70 9.47 2.18
C TYR A 62 -0.97 8.21 2.66
N ALA A 63 -1.03 7.13 1.89
CA ALA A 63 -0.33 5.89 2.19
C ALA A 63 1.19 6.07 2.25
N ILE A 64 1.80 6.72 1.25
CA ILE A 64 3.25 6.98 1.24
C ILE A 64 3.67 7.85 2.43
N ASN A 65 2.90 8.89 2.76
CA ASN A 65 3.22 9.75 3.91
C ASN A 65 3.19 9.04 5.27
N CYS A 66 2.59 7.84 5.36
CA CYS A 66 2.59 7.02 6.56
C CYS A 66 3.85 6.16 6.73
N LEU A 67 4.71 6.07 5.72
CA LEU A 67 6.02 5.42 5.80
C LEU A 67 7.05 6.32 6.48
N ASP A 68 8.21 5.76 6.82
CA ASP A 68 9.38 6.54 7.22
C ASP A 68 10.04 7.18 5.99
N ASP A 69 10.84 8.24 6.19
CA ASP A 69 11.36 9.06 5.08
C ASP A 69 12.24 8.25 4.09
N GLU A 70 12.97 7.24 4.57
CA GLU A 70 13.76 6.33 3.72
C GLU A 70 12.87 5.52 2.77
N ASP A 71 11.78 4.94 3.28
CA ASP A 71 10.88 4.09 2.49
C ASP A 71 9.93 4.94 1.61
N LYS A 72 9.68 6.21 1.97
CA LYS A 72 8.93 7.14 1.10
C LYS A 72 9.60 7.31 -0.25
N GLU A 73 10.91 7.49 -0.26
CA GLU A 73 11.68 7.73 -1.49
C GLU A 73 11.55 6.57 -2.49
N GLU A 74 11.36 5.34 -2.00
CA GLU A 74 11.12 4.16 -2.83
C GLU A 74 9.79 4.26 -3.59
N TYR A 75 8.74 4.78 -2.94
CA TYR A 75 7.38 4.79 -3.48
C TYR A 75 6.94 6.12 -4.10
N GLU A 76 7.67 7.22 -3.88
CA GLU A 76 7.42 8.51 -4.56
C GLU A 76 7.25 8.41 -6.10
N PRO A 77 7.98 7.54 -6.83
CA PRO A 77 7.76 7.36 -8.27
C PRO A 77 6.33 6.90 -8.64
N LEU A 78 5.61 6.20 -7.74
CA LEU A 78 4.23 5.75 -7.99
C LEU A 78 3.27 6.93 -8.19
N LEU A 79 3.53 8.07 -7.54
CA LEU A 79 2.76 9.30 -7.70
C LEU A 79 2.89 9.91 -9.12
N LYS A 80 3.93 9.53 -9.86
CA LYS A 80 4.15 10.00 -11.23
C LYS A 80 3.47 9.11 -12.26
N THR A 81 3.24 7.84 -11.93
CA THR A 81 2.63 6.84 -12.83
C THR A 81 1.11 6.76 -12.70
N HIS A 82 0.54 7.08 -11.53
CA HIS A 82 -0.90 7.07 -11.26
C HIS A 82 -1.62 8.40 -11.55
N LYS A 83 -1.22 9.10 -12.62
CA LYS A 83 -1.84 10.38 -13.03
C LYS A 83 -3.16 10.22 -13.78
#